data_AF-A0A542I4L5-F1
#
_entry.id   AF-A0A542I4L5-F1
#
_cell.length_a   1.000
_cell.length_b   1.000
_cell.length_c   1.000
_cell.angle_alpha   90.00
_cell.angle_beta   90.00
_cell.angle_gamma   90.00
#
_symmetry.space_group_name_H-M   'P 1'
#
loop_
_entity.id
_entity.type
_entity.pdbx_description
1 polymer ?
#
loop_
_entity_poly.entity_id
_entity_poly.type
_entity_poly.pdbx_seq_one_letter_code
_entity_poly.pdbx_strand_id
1 'polypeptide(L)'
;MTSIPSHRPLYVLGAGFSKAISAKMPVTDELGEALRERLSKDVVFDLRPGQTFEDWLTLQVTSLPFLEGFENSRRGAEAARVVAEIASVLDEKVAEACANDSPIWLRQLVALWHAERAVILTFNYDTLLERAVNGSPPTTTSPEGHVQYILGDHVVFPAPPAPQAQFMGDSGAGHTDKSFEVLKLHGSLGWYWAAGDSSGSTLIRVRDKHVFGSPMPLASEIDFSGATNLDRYLIPPVTSKDGYYGSYLANTLWRKARSLVASASALTLVGYSLPPEDRVASQLIAQVRSDIPVWVVDRDSGSTSPPTHVLGNLARLGLTASTAASGPECVPEFVAGKLAAAFEELPKASAFGGVNATADVVVAISKGWSGSGSLYVLAWNTGEHCFEAHGLDSNFIRGSSAPYREVVMSSMPPGTKRLEDFVTAERLMRHTAGGEPFVFKHPHSGRLAVGIGLERLVVEGWELLELKWAPYS
;
A
#
# COMPACT_ATOMS: atom_id res chain seq x y z
N MET A 1 -5.02 -18.89 16.44
CA MET A 1 -3.91 -18.57 15.51
C MET A 1 -4.30 -19.05 14.13
N THR A 2 -4.93 -18.20 13.34
CA THR A 2 -5.18 -18.47 11.91
C THR A 2 -3.83 -18.41 11.20
N SER A 3 -3.42 -19.51 10.55
CA SER A 3 -2.18 -19.56 9.78
C SER A 3 -2.20 -18.46 8.72
N ILE A 4 -1.17 -17.62 8.69
CA ILE A 4 -0.92 -16.72 7.55
C ILE A 4 -0.96 -17.59 6.28
N PRO A 5 -1.75 -17.22 5.25
CA PRO A 5 -1.78 -18.00 4.01
C PRO A 5 -0.35 -18.21 3.51
N SER A 6 0.03 -19.47 3.27
CA SER A 6 1.43 -19.85 3.02
C SER A 6 2.01 -19.23 1.75
N HIS A 7 1.15 -18.68 0.87
CA HIS A 7 1.53 -17.99 -0.36
C HIS A 7 0.63 -16.76 -0.56
N ARG A 8 1.21 -15.55 -0.46
CA ARG A 8 0.55 -14.24 -0.67
C ARG A 8 0.96 -13.68 -2.04
N PRO A 9 0.11 -12.92 -2.75
CA PRO A 9 0.53 -12.23 -3.96
C PRO A 9 1.51 -11.11 -3.62
N LEU A 10 2.56 -10.95 -4.43
CA LEU A 10 3.61 -9.97 -4.22
C LEU A 10 3.60 -8.91 -5.33
N TYR A 11 3.67 -7.65 -4.93
CA TYR A 11 3.71 -6.48 -5.79
C TYR A 11 5.03 -5.75 -5.60
N VAL A 12 5.67 -5.33 -6.69
CA VAL A 12 6.88 -4.50 -6.68
C VAL A 12 6.54 -3.15 -7.29
N LEU A 13 6.65 -2.10 -6.49
CA LEU A 13 6.30 -0.73 -6.90
C LEU A 13 7.56 0.11 -7.13
N GLY A 14 7.61 0.76 -8.29
CA GLY A 14 8.66 1.73 -8.66
C GLY A 14 8.10 3.14 -8.88
N ALA A 15 8.96 4.07 -9.29
CA ALA A 15 8.61 5.48 -9.44
C ALA A 15 7.47 5.71 -10.45
N GLY A 16 7.32 4.82 -11.44
CA GLY A 16 6.21 4.84 -12.38
C GLY A 16 4.83 4.67 -11.72
N PHE A 17 4.76 3.96 -10.58
CA PHE A 17 3.52 3.87 -9.80
C PHE A 17 3.15 5.21 -9.18
N SER A 18 4.11 5.91 -8.56
CA SER A 18 3.88 7.25 -8.01
C SER A 18 3.53 8.26 -9.12
N LYS A 19 4.16 8.14 -10.30
CA LYS A 19 3.82 8.92 -11.49
C LYS A 19 2.40 8.64 -12.00
N ALA A 20 1.92 7.39 -11.87
CA ALA A 20 0.56 7.03 -12.23
C ALA A 20 -0.47 7.62 -11.25
N ILE A 21 -0.14 7.72 -9.96
CA ILE A 21 -0.98 8.42 -8.96
C ILE A 21 -1.07 9.91 -9.31
N SER A 22 0.07 10.53 -9.62
CA SER A 22 0.12 11.94 -10.02
C SER A 22 1.27 12.21 -10.97
N ALA A 23 0.97 12.88 -12.08
CA ALA A 23 1.98 13.32 -13.05
C ALA A 23 3.05 14.27 -12.47
N LYS A 24 2.78 14.85 -11.28
CA LYS A 24 3.72 15.70 -10.54
C LYS A 24 4.88 14.94 -9.91
N MET A 25 4.69 13.65 -9.64
CA MET A 25 5.76 12.82 -9.08
C MET A 25 6.85 12.61 -10.13
N PRO A 26 8.14 12.70 -9.76
CA PRO A 26 9.22 12.50 -10.72
C PRO A 26 9.59 11.02 -10.81
N VAL A 27 10.04 10.58 -11.99
CA VAL A 27 10.91 9.40 -12.13
C VAL A 27 12.38 9.81 -11.92
N THR A 28 13.31 8.84 -11.82
CA THR A 28 14.72 9.10 -11.45
C THR A 28 15.40 10.22 -12.24
N ASP A 29 15.26 10.23 -13.58
CA ASP A 29 15.89 11.26 -14.41
C ASP A 29 15.20 12.62 -14.27
N GLU A 30 13.86 12.66 -14.18
CA GLU A 30 13.11 13.89 -13.91
C GLU A 30 13.50 14.49 -12.55
N LEU A 31 13.79 13.65 -11.55
CA LEU A 31 14.30 14.06 -10.25
C LEU A 31 15.70 14.66 -10.37
N GLY A 32 16.61 14.02 -11.13
CA GLY A 32 17.94 14.56 -11.38
C GLY A 32 17.92 15.93 -12.06
N GLU A 33 17.02 16.11 -13.02
CA GLU A 33 16.79 17.37 -13.72
C GLU A 33 16.28 18.47 -12.78
N ALA A 34 15.29 18.15 -11.92
CA ALA A 34 14.78 19.09 -10.92
C ALA A 34 15.85 19.52 -9.90
N LEU A 35 16.71 18.59 -9.47
CA LEU A 35 17.82 18.87 -8.56
C LEU A 35 18.88 19.76 -9.21
N ARG A 36 19.20 19.51 -10.49
CA ARG A 36 20.16 20.31 -11.24
C ARG A 36 19.72 21.77 -11.35
N GLU A 37 18.43 22.01 -11.62
CA GLU A 37 17.88 23.36 -11.68
C GLU A 37 18.02 24.07 -10.32
N ARG A 38 17.59 23.39 -9.26
CA ARG A 38 17.53 23.95 -7.89
C ARG A 38 18.89 24.22 -7.27
N LEU A 39 19.86 23.33 -7.51
CA LEU A 39 21.20 23.41 -6.94
C LEU A 39 22.25 24.01 -7.90
N SER A 40 21.83 24.58 -9.03
CA SER A 40 22.73 25.10 -10.08
C SER A 40 23.75 26.15 -9.61
N LYS A 41 23.46 26.87 -8.52
CA LYS A 41 24.38 27.88 -7.93
C LYS A 41 25.37 27.31 -6.93
N ASP A 42 25.15 26.07 -6.53
CA ASP A 42 25.67 25.49 -5.30
C ASP A 42 26.46 24.19 -5.53
N VAL A 43 26.05 23.43 -6.54
CA VAL A 43 26.64 22.17 -6.95
C VAL A 43 26.85 22.19 -8.45
N VAL A 44 28.05 21.79 -8.89
CA VAL A 44 28.36 21.69 -10.32
C VAL A 44 28.01 20.29 -10.80
N PHE A 45 26.98 20.19 -11.63
CA PHE A 45 26.56 18.94 -12.28
C PHE A 45 27.31 18.77 -13.61
N ASP A 46 28.47 18.15 -13.57
CA ASP A 46 29.36 17.89 -14.71
C ASP A 46 29.10 16.54 -15.40
N LEU A 47 27.82 16.26 -15.71
CA LEU A 47 27.44 15.01 -16.39
C LEU A 47 28.07 14.92 -17.78
N ARG A 48 28.70 13.77 -18.07
CA ARG A 48 29.22 13.46 -19.41
C ARG A 48 28.07 13.12 -20.36
N PRO A 49 28.23 13.30 -21.69
CA PRO A 49 27.24 12.86 -22.66
C PRO A 49 26.88 11.38 -22.47
N GLY A 50 25.60 11.09 -22.27
CA GLY A 50 25.08 9.73 -22.04
C GLY A 50 25.22 9.21 -20.60
N GLN A 51 25.75 10.01 -19.66
CA GLN A 51 25.81 9.65 -18.24
C GLN A 51 24.46 9.95 -17.57
N THR A 52 23.98 9.01 -16.75
CA THR A 52 22.74 9.20 -15.97
C THR A 52 23.00 10.00 -14.69
N PHE A 53 21.93 10.50 -14.06
CA PHE A 53 22.02 11.13 -12.74
C PHE A 53 22.57 10.17 -11.68
N GLU A 54 22.15 8.90 -11.72
CA GLU A 54 22.62 7.84 -10.83
C GLU A 54 24.12 7.57 -11.00
N ASP A 55 24.62 7.50 -12.25
CA ASP A 55 26.06 7.35 -12.51
C ASP A 55 26.86 8.52 -11.93
N TRP A 56 26.37 9.74 -12.12
CA TRP A 56 27.03 10.93 -11.61
C TRP A 56 27.08 10.94 -10.08
N LEU A 57 25.95 10.68 -9.42
CA LEU A 57 25.88 10.65 -7.96
C LEU A 57 26.76 9.54 -7.38
N THR A 58 26.79 8.38 -8.03
CA THR A 58 27.66 7.25 -7.68
C THR A 58 29.13 7.65 -7.68
N LEU A 59 29.56 8.41 -8.70
CA LEU A 59 30.92 8.91 -8.73
C LEU A 59 31.17 9.85 -7.55
N GLN A 60 30.25 10.76 -7.23
CA GLN A 60 30.45 11.73 -6.15
C GLN A 60 30.58 11.09 -4.76
N VAL A 61 29.82 10.03 -4.48
CA VAL A 61 29.93 9.30 -3.21
C VAL A 61 31.15 8.37 -3.13
N THR A 62 31.74 8.01 -4.28
CA THR A 62 32.88 7.09 -4.34
C THR A 62 34.20 7.84 -4.20
N SER A 63 34.96 7.52 -3.15
CA SER A 63 36.34 7.98 -2.99
C SER A 63 37.22 7.49 -4.15
N LEU A 64 37.82 8.42 -4.87
CA LEU A 64 38.68 8.10 -6.01
C LEU A 64 40.16 8.11 -5.59
N PRO A 65 40.92 7.03 -5.86
CA PRO A 65 42.28 6.86 -5.33
C PRO A 65 43.30 7.82 -5.94
N PHE A 66 42.95 8.47 -7.05
CA PHE A 66 43.81 9.44 -7.73
C PHE A 66 43.53 10.89 -7.29
N LEU A 67 42.55 11.12 -6.42
CA LEU A 67 42.26 12.43 -5.84
C LEU A 67 42.84 12.55 -4.44
N GLU A 68 43.20 13.76 -4.04
CA GLU A 68 43.62 14.03 -2.67
C GLU A 68 42.43 13.92 -1.69
N GLY A 69 42.73 13.75 -0.40
CA GLY A 69 41.70 13.55 0.63
C GLY A 69 40.70 14.70 0.71
N PHE A 70 41.14 15.95 0.57
CA PHE A 70 40.25 17.12 0.62
C PHE A 70 39.30 17.19 -0.59
N GLU A 71 39.73 16.71 -1.76
CA GLU A 71 38.91 16.67 -2.96
C GLU A 71 37.81 15.62 -2.83
N ASN A 72 38.15 14.43 -2.32
CA ASN A 72 37.16 13.39 -1.99
C ASN A 72 36.17 13.88 -0.92
N SER A 73 36.64 14.59 0.11
CA SER A 73 35.76 15.19 1.13
C SER A 73 34.81 16.23 0.54
N ARG A 74 35.27 17.08 -0.37
CA ARG A 74 34.41 18.06 -1.05
C ARG A 74 33.30 17.37 -1.84
N ARG A 75 33.64 16.35 -2.62
CA ARG A 75 32.68 15.57 -3.42
C ARG A 75 31.65 14.84 -2.55
N GLY A 76 32.10 14.26 -1.44
CA GLY A 76 31.20 13.66 -0.45
C GLY A 76 30.23 14.67 0.18
N ALA A 77 30.69 15.88 0.49
CA ALA A 77 29.83 16.95 1.00
C ALA A 77 28.79 17.42 -0.05
N GLU A 78 29.19 17.55 -1.31
CA GLU A 78 28.28 17.87 -2.42
C GLU A 78 27.22 16.77 -2.60
N ALA A 79 27.62 15.50 -2.55
CA ALA A 79 26.69 14.37 -2.62
C ALA A 79 25.70 14.37 -1.44
N ALA A 80 26.16 14.61 -0.22
CA ALA A 80 25.30 14.70 0.96
C ALA A 80 24.27 15.83 0.82
N ARG A 81 24.68 16.98 0.29
CA ARG A 81 23.77 18.09 -0.02
C ARG A 81 22.71 17.71 -1.06
N VAL A 82 23.10 17.03 -2.14
CA VAL A 82 22.15 16.55 -3.16
C VAL A 82 21.16 15.55 -2.54
N VAL A 83 21.61 14.63 -1.68
CA VAL A 83 20.72 13.67 -1.01
C VAL A 83 19.72 14.36 -0.08
N ALA A 84 20.14 15.37 0.68
CA ALA A 84 19.23 16.17 1.49
C ALA A 84 18.18 16.89 0.62
N GLU A 85 18.59 17.42 -0.54
CA GLU A 85 17.70 18.10 -1.47
C GLU A 85 16.70 17.15 -2.16
N ILE A 86 17.07 15.88 -2.40
CA ILE A 86 16.14 14.85 -2.90
C ILE A 86 14.90 14.81 -2.00
N ALA A 87 15.08 14.77 -0.68
CA ALA A 87 13.97 14.71 0.26
C ALA A 87 13.08 15.95 0.15
N SER A 88 13.66 17.15 0.07
CA SER A 88 12.88 18.40 -0.04
C SER A 88 12.06 18.46 -1.32
N VAL A 89 12.66 18.09 -2.47
CA VAL A 89 11.96 18.07 -3.76
C VAL A 89 10.80 17.07 -3.70
N LEU A 90 11.04 15.89 -3.12
CA LEU A 90 9.99 14.86 -3.01
C LEU A 90 8.87 15.25 -2.04
N ASP A 91 9.17 15.90 -0.91
CA ASP A 91 8.15 16.43 0.01
C ASP A 91 7.21 17.41 -0.72
N GLU A 92 7.77 18.32 -1.52
CA GLU A 92 7.00 19.26 -2.35
C GLU A 92 6.14 18.52 -3.37
N LYS A 93 6.69 17.51 -4.06
CA LYS A 93 5.92 16.73 -5.05
C LYS A 93 4.84 15.87 -4.42
N VAL A 94 5.06 15.34 -3.22
CA VAL A 94 4.03 14.65 -2.44
C VAL A 94 2.92 15.62 -2.03
N ALA A 95 3.26 16.83 -1.58
CA ALA A 95 2.27 17.85 -1.26
C ALA A 95 1.45 18.24 -2.50
N GLU A 96 2.10 18.50 -3.64
CA GLU A 96 1.42 18.77 -4.92
C GLU A 96 0.50 17.62 -5.35
N ALA A 97 0.98 16.37 -5.23
CA ALA A 97 0.23 15.18 -5.61
C ALA A 97 -0.99 14.93 -4.71
N CYS A 98 -0.90 15.31 -3.43
CA CYS A 98 -1.97 15.12 -2.44
C CYS A 98 -2.96 16.29 -2.36
N ALA A 99 -2.75 17.36 -3.14
CA ALA A 99 -3.62 18.53 -3.13
C ALA A 99 -5.07 18.21 -3.53
N ASN A 100 -5.28 17.16 -4.32
CA ASN A 100 -6.59 16.67 -4.72
C ASN A 100 -6.90 15.31 -4.08
N ASP A 101 -8.17 14.91 -4.13
CA ASP A 101 -8.61 13.57 -3.73
C ASP A 101 -7.82 12.47 -4.45
N SER A 102 -7.59 11.35 -3.76
CA SER A 102 -6.92 10.20 -4.35
C SER A 102 -7.75 9.63 -5.50
N PRO A 103 -7.12 9.21 -6.62
CA PRO A 103 -7.84 8.52 -7.69
C PRO A 103 -8.65 7.33 -7.17
N ILE A 104 -9.83 7.09 -7.75
CA ILE A 104 -10.70 5.97 -7.34
C ILE A 104 -9.98 4.61 -7.45
N TRP A 105 -9.23 4.40 -8.53
CA TRP A 105 -8.46 3.18 -8.74
C TRP A 105 -7.43 2.93 -7.64
N LEU A 106 -6.85 3.97 -7.03
CA LEU A 106 -5.87 3.82 -5.96
C LEU A 106 -6.53 3.30 -4.69
N ARG A 107 -7.72 3.83 -4.36
CA ARG A 107 -8.51 3.34 -3.21
C ARG A 107 -9.00 1.92 -3.43
N GLN A 108 -9.40 1.59 -4.66
CA GLN A 108 -9.77 0.23 -5.05
C GLN A 108 -8.59 -0.73 -4.94
N LEU A 109 -7.40 -0.32 -5.38
CA LEU A 109 -6.18 -1.12 -5.28
C LEU A 109 -5.78 -1.37 -3.81
N VAL A 110 -5.88 -0.37 -2.95
CA VAL A 110 -5.66 -0.54 -1.49
C VAL A 110 -6.64 -1.56 -0.90
N ALA A 111 -7.92 -1.49 -1.28
CA ALA A 111 -8.92 -2.45 -0.82
C ALA A 111 -8.66 -3.88 -1.32
N LEU A 112 -8.26 -4.03 -2.59
CA LEU A 112 -7.86 -5.30 -3.18
C LEU A 112 -6.64 -5.89 -2.48
N TRP A 113 -5.59 -5.09 -2.26
CA TRP A 113 -4.41 -5.53 -1.52
C TRP A 113 -4.77 -5.97 -0.10
N HIS A 114 -5.64 -5.23 0.58
CA HIS A 114 -6.15 -5.63 1.89
C HIS A 114 -6.88 -6.99 1.87
N ALA A 115 -7.80 -7.18 0.93
CA ALA A 115 -8.55 -8.43 0.78
C ALA A 115 -7.63 -9.62 0.44
N GLU A 116 -6.65 -9.42 -0.43
CA GLU A 116 -5.63 -10.41 -0.80
C GLU A 116 -4.59 -10.66 0.31
N ARG A 117 -4.56 -9.79 1.33
CA ARG A 117 -3.45 -9.65 2.27
C ARG A 117 -2.13 -9.57 1.52
N ALA A 118 -2.04 -8.75 0.48
CA ALA A 118 -0.88 -8.70 -0.42
C ALA A 118 0.44 -8.33 0.29
N VAL A 119 1.56 -8.68 -0.33
CA VAL A 119 2.88 -8.15 0.03
C VAL A 119 3.28 -7.10 -0.98
N ILE A 120 3.75 -5.95 -0.52
CA ILE A 120 4.18 -4.84 -1.35
C ILE A 120 5.64 -4.55 -1.03
N LEU A 121 6.51 -4.75 -2.01
CA LEU A 121 7.88 -4.24 -1.99
C LEU A 121 7.88 -2.92 -2.75
N THR A 122 8.42 -1.86 -2.16
CA THR A 122 8.52 -0.58 -2.86
C THR A 122 9.90 0.02 -2.72
N PHE A 123 10.36 0.60 -3.82
CA PHE A 123 11.60 1.37 -3.90
C PHE A 123 11.35 2.88 -3.84
N ASN A 124 10.08 3.28 -3.69
CA ASN A 124 9.68 4.69 -3.64
C ASN A 124 9.87 5.24 -2.24
N TYR A 125 10.44 6.44 -2.15
CA TYR A 125 10.62 7.15 -0.89
C TYR A 125 9.34 7.80 -0.38
N ASP A 126 8.46 8.19 -1.31
CA ASP A 126 7.24 8.95 -1.02
C ASP A 126 6.27 8.21 -0.09
N THR A 127 5.29 8.96 0.43
CA THR A 127 4.25 8.42 1.34
C THR A 127 2.87 8.36 0.70
N LEU A 128 2.77 8.39 -0.64
CA LEU A 128 1.48 8.42 -1.33
C LEU A 128 0.64 7.19 -1.02
N LEU A 129 1.24 6.02 -0.91
CA LEU A 129 0.52 4.79 -0.55
C LEU A 129 -0.05 4.89 0.88
N GLU A 130 0.77 5.33 1.83
CA GLU A 130 0.35 5.52 3.22
C GLU A 130 -0.81 6.50 3.35
N ARG A 131 -0.76 7.62 2.62
CA ARG A 131 -1.85 8.62 2.56
C ARG A 131 -3.11 8.07 1.92
N ALA A 132 -2.99 7.20 0.91
CA ALA A 132 -4.13 6.55 0.28
C ALA A 132 -4.83 5.59 1.26
N VAL A 133 -4.07 4.85 2.06
CA VAL A 133 -4.60 4.03 3.15
C VAL A 133 -5.31 4.90 4.18
N ASN A 134 -4.67 5.98 4.63
CA ASN A 134 -5.27 6.88 5.61
C ASN A 134 -6.59 7.52 5.12
N GLY A 135 -6.70 7.83 3.82
CA GLY A 135 -7.90 8.43 3.22
C GLY A 135 -9.07 7.46 3.00
N SER A 136 -8.79 6.16 2.90
CA SER A 136 -9.80 5.11 2.76
C SER A 136 -9.39 3.89 3.58
N PRO A 137 -9.40 3.99 4.92
CA PRO A 137 -8.77 3.01 5.79
C PRO A 137 -9.51 1.67 5.72
N PRO A 138 -8.83 0.58 5.32
CA PRO A 138 -9.39 -0.76 5.42
C PRO A 138 -9.72 -1.11 6.87
N THR A 139 -10.57 -2.11 7.06
CA THR A 139 -11.03 -2.54 8.39
C THR A 139 -10.73 -4.02 8.62
N THR A 140 -10.49 -4.37 9.87
CA THR A 140 -10.39 -5.77 10.32
C THR A 140 -11.31 -5.98 11.51
N THR A 141 -11.89 -7.17 11.59
CA THR A 141 -12.76 -7.55 12.70
C THR A 141 -12.04 -8.52 13.65
N SER A 142 -12.18 -8.31 14.95
CA SER A 142 -11.74 -9.25 15.98
C SER A 142 -12.76 -10.38 16.20
N PRO A 143 -12.39 -11.52 16.82
CA PRO A 143 -13.34 -12.56 17.20
C PRO A 143 -14.46 -12.08 18.16
N GLU A 144 -14.22 -10.96 18.86
CA GLU A 144 -15.20 -10.29 19.74
C GLU A 144 -16.08 -9.29 18.97
N GLY A 145 -15.92 -9.19 17.65
CA GLY A 145 -16.70 -8.29 16.79
C GLY A 145 -16.20 -6.85 16.79
N HIS A 146 -15.04 -6.57 17.38
CA HIS A 146 -14.46 -5.23 17.37
C HIS A 146 -13.87 -4.92 15.99
N VAL A 147 -14.39 -3.88 15.35
CA VAL A 147 -13.89 -3.39 14.07
C VAL A 147 -12.78 -2.37 14.32
N GLN A 148 -11.59 -2.69 13.84
CA GLN A 148 -10.41 -1.84 13.88
C GLN A 148 -10.09 -1.34 12.48
N TYR A 149 -9.81 -0.05 12.35
CA TYR A 149 -9.34 0.52 11.10
C TYR A 149 -7.81 0.40 10.96
N ILE A 150 -7.36 0.32 9.72
CA ILE A 150 -5.95 0.17 9.36
C ILE A 150 -5.46 1.47 8.74
N LEU A 151 -4.31 1.94 9.21
CA LEU A 151 -3.67 3.18 8.80
C LEU A 151 -2.42 2.88 7.98
N GLY A 152 -1.93 3.88 7.26
CA GLY A 152 -0.73 3.77 6.42
C GLY A 152 0.48 3.28 7.21
N ASP A 153 0.66 3.73 8.45
CA ASP A 153 1.79 3.30 9.29
C ASP A 153 1.65 1.89 9.88
N HIS A 154 0.43 1.32 9.89
CA HIS A 154 0.18 -0.06 10.33
C HIS A 154 0.60 -1.09 9.26
N VAL A 155 0.55 -0.72 7.97
CA VAL A 155 0.93 -1.61 6.87
C VAL A 155 2.41 -1.55 6.54
N VAL A 156 3.12 -0.47 6.89
CA VAL A 156 4.57 -0.36 6.69
C VAL A 156 5.31 -1.12 7.79
N PHE A 157 5.81 -2.31 7.47
CA PHE A 157 6.55 -3.15 8.40
C PHE A 157 7.47 -4.15 7.67
N PRO A 158 8.69 -4.45 8.18
CA PRO A 158 9.42 -3.78 9.26
C PRO A 158 9.62 -2.29 8.99
N ALA A 159 9.66 -1.49 10.06
CA ALA A 159 9.90 -0.06 9.98
C ALA A 159 10.72 0.37 11.21
N PRO A 160 11.40 1.54 11.18
CA PRO A 160 12.02 2.09 12.37
C PRO A 160 11.01 2.27 13.50
N PRO A 161 11.46 2.25 14.77
CA PRO A 161 10.60 2.62 15.89
C PRO A 161 10.05 4.04 15.69
N ALA A 162 8.84 4.29 16.17
CA ALA A 162 8.28 5.62 16.28
C ALA A 162 8.38 6.07 17.75
N PRO A 163 8.65 7.36 18.04
CA PRO A 163 8.64 7.88 19.40
C PRO A 163 7.26 7.67 20.05
N GLN A 164 7.24 7.31 21.34
CA GLN A 164 5.99 7.28 22.11
C GLN A 164 5.48 8.72 22.28
N ALA A 165 4.16 8.92 22.09
CA ALA A 165 3.50 10.24 22.17
C ALA A 165 4.03 11.28 21.15
N GLN A 166 4.29 10.84 19.91
CA GLN A 166 4.68 11.77 18.85
C GLN A 166 3.59 12.81 18.56
N PHE A 167 2.31 12.40 18.60
CA PHE A 167 1.16 13.29 18.41
C PHE A 167 0.03 12.97 19.41
N MET A 168 -0.76 13.98 19.77
CA MET A 168 -1.96 13.78 20.61
C MET A 168 -3.02 12.99 19.80
N GLY A 169 -3.44 11.82 20.30
CA GLY A 169 -4.38 10.93 19.62
C GLY A 169 -3.75 9.82 18.77
N ASP A 170 -2.43 9.64 18.85
CA ASP A 170 -1.72 8.52 18.22
C ASP A 170 -2.09 7.19 18.90
N SER A 171 -2.68 6.27 18.14
CA SER A 171 -3.21 4.99 18.66
C SER A 171 -2.12 4.01 19.08
N GLY A 172 -0.85 4.26 18.74
CA GLY A 172 0.29 3.41 19.10
C GLY A 172 0.17 1.95 18.63
N ALA A 173 -0.80 1.64 17.77
CA ALA A 173 -1.15 0.27 17.43
C ALA A 173 -0.02 -0.38 16.62
N GLY A 174 0.28 -1.63 16.97
CA GLY A 174 1.27 -2.46 16.28
C GLY A 174 0.82 -2.84 14.86
N HIS A 175 1.76 -3.38 14.09
CA HIS A 175 1.47 -4.01 12.81
C HIS A 175 0.37 -5.08 12.93
N THR A 176 -0.40 -5.28 11.87
CA THR A 176 -1.44 -6.33 11.80
C THR A 176 -1.15 -7.31 10.68
N ASP A 177 -1.23 -8.62 10.97
CA ASP A 177 -1.11 -9.70 9.98
C ASP A 177 -2.42 -9.93 9.20
N LYS A 178 -3.49 -9.21 9.56
CA LYS A 178 -4.81 -9.30 8.93
C LYS A 178 -4.97 -8.38 7.71
N SER A 179 -3.93 -7.66 7.30
CA SER A 179 -3.93 -6.77 6.13
C SER A 179 -2.77 -7.08 5.18
N PHE A 180 -2.63 -6.25 4.15
CA PHE A 180 -1.42 -6.20 3.35
C PHE A 180 -0.25 -5.57 4.10
N GLU A 181 0.96 -5.82 3.59
CA GLU A 181 2.22 -5.42 4.20
C GLU A 181 3.10 -4.69 3.18
N VAL A 182 3.74 -3.59 3.59
CA VAL A 182 4.58 -2.72 2.76
C VAL A 182 6.02 -2.70 3.30
N LEU A 183 6.98 -3.10 2.48
CA LEU A 183 8.41 -3.02 2.74
C LEU A 183 9.02 -1.89 1.90
N LYS A 184 9.50 -0.84 2.57
CA LYS A 184 10.20 0.30 1.96
C LYS A 184 11.70 0.01 1.90
N LEU A 185 12.17 -0.54 0.77
CA LEU A 185 13.51 -1.13 0.66
C LEU A 185 14.64 -0.08 0.56
N HIS A 186 14.32 1.14 0.13
CA HIS A 186 15.27 2.25 0.00
C HIS A 186 15.05 3.35 1.05
N GLY A 187 14.33 3.05 2.13
CA GLY A 187 13.92 4.05 3.11
C GLY A 187 12.64 4.78 2.71
N SER A 188 12.30 5.83 3.44
CA SER A 188 11.08 6.60 3.24
C SER A 188 11.32 8.03 3.67
N LEU A 189 10.58 8.98 3.09
CA LEU A 189 10.55 10.35 3.58
C LEU A 189 10.27 10.35 5.08
N GLY A 190 9.31 9.58 5.58
CA GLY A 190 9.02 9.54 7.02
C GLY A 190 10.11 8.98 7.93
N TRP A 191 11.27 8.55 7.43
CA TRP A 191 12.34 7.92 8.23
C TRP A 191 13.52 8.87 8.40
N TYR A 192 14.09 8.87 9.60
CA TYR A 192 15.13 9.80 10.04
C TYR A 192 16.23 9.08 10.81
N TRP A 193 17.43 9.63 10.79
CA TRP A 193 18.60 9.11 11.50
C TRP A 193 19.61 10.21 11.80
N ALA A 194 20.54 9.96 12.72
CA ALA A 194 21.72 10.80 12.84
C ALA A 194 22.69 10.46 11.71
N ALA A 195 23.07 11.45 10.87
CA ALA A 195 24.07 11.23 9.83
C ALA A 195 25.37 10.64 10.40
N GLY A 196 25.90 9.63 9.70
CA GLY A 196 27.11 8.92 10.10
C GLY A 196 26.88 7.74 11.05
N ASP A 197 25.63 7.49 11.49
CA ASP A 197 25.30 6.28 12.24
C ASP A 197 25.28 5.04 11.34
N SER A 198 26.44 4.39 11.22
CA SER A 198 26.61 3.17 10.42
C SER A 198 25.81 1.97 10.92
N SER A 199 25.41 1.97 12.20
CA SER A 199 24.63 0.87 12.80
C SER A 199 23.12 0.97 12.51
N GLY A 200 22.64 2.19 12.26
CA GLY A 200 21.22 2.52 12.18
C GLY A 200 20.49 2.46 13.53
N SER A 201 21.21 2.55 14.65
CA SER A 201 20.63 2.57 16.01
C SER A 201 19.79 3.81 16.30
N THR A 202 20.05 4.91 15.59
CA THR A 202 19.33 6.19 15.66
C THR A 202 18.15 6.26 14.70
N LEU A 203 17.90 5.20 13.92
CA LEU A 203 16.78 5.16 13.00
C LEU A 203 15.47 5.31 13.75
N ILE A 204 14.70 6.31 13.35
CA ILE A 204 13.39 6.61 13.89
C ILE A 204 12.45 6.98 12.74
N ARG A 205 11.16 6.74 12.92
CA ARG A 205 10.15 7.18 11.95
C ARG A 205 9.20 8.19 12.55
N VAL A 206 8.82 9.15 11.72
CA VAL A 206 7.64 9.99 11.90
C VAL A 206 6.49 9.32 11.15
N ARG A 207 5.40 9.04 11.85
CA ARG A 207 4.23 8.39 11.24
C ARG A 207 3.52 9.38 10.32
N ASP A 208 3.28 9.01 9.06
CA ASP A 208 2.50 9.87 8.17
C ASP A 208 1.01 9.80 8.50
N LYS A 209 0.45 10.95 8.89
CA LYS A 209 -0.96 11.12 9.28
C LYS A 209 -1.74 11.98 8.29
N HIS A 210 -1.20 12.22 7.10
CA HIS A 210 -1.89 12.94 6.04
C HIS A 210 -2.83 12.04 5.24
N VAL A 211 -3.79 12.67 4.56
CA VAL A 211 -4.69 12.07 3.56
C VAL A 211 -4.67 12.89 2.29
N PHE A 212 -5.09 12.30 1.17
CA PHE A 212 -5.33 13.05 -0.06
C PHE A 212 -6.48 14.04 0.10
N GLY A 213 -6.42 15.16 -0.63
CA GLY A 213 -7.49 16.15 -0.71
C GLY A 213 -7.71 16.98 0.56
N SER A 214 -6.90 16.76 1.62
CA SER A 214 -6.98 17.52 2.87
C SER A 214 -5.63 18.15 3.19
N PRO A 215 -5.57 19.48 3.40
CA PRO A 215 -4.39 20.13 3.96
C PRO A 215 -4.23 19.86 5.46
N MET A 216 -5.28 19.41 6.15
CA MET A 216 -5.24 19.10 7.57
C MET A 216 -4.90 17.61 7.78
N PRO A 217 -3.84 17.29 8.55
CA PRO A 217 -3.53 15.92 8.93
C PRO A 217 -4.51 15.38 9.96
N LEU A 218 -4.54 14.05 10.11
CA LEU A 218 -5.40 13.31 11.04
C LEU A 218 -4.99 13.49 12.50
N ALA A 219 -3.78 13.97 12.76
CA ALA A 219 -3.26 14.31 14.08
C ALA A 219 -2.46 15.63 14.01
N SER A 220 -2.30 16.32 15.14
CA SER A 220 -1.47 17.53 15.25
C SER A 220 -0.05 17.26 14.77
N GLU A 221 0.58 18.20 14.05
CA GLU A 221 1.95 18.02 13.49
C GLU A 221 3.08 18.47 14.43
N ILE A 222 2.77 18.86 15.67
CA ILE A 222 3.81 19.34 16.58
C ILE A 222 4.77 18.18 16.90
N ASP A 223 5.99 18.23 16.36
CA ASP A 223 7.04 17.24 16.64
C ASP A 223 7.67 17.51 18.01
N PHE A 224 7.11 16.89 19.04
CA PHE A 224 7.68 16.94 20.40
C PHE A 224 8.96 16.11 20.55
N SER A 225 9.24 15.21 19.61
CA SER A 225 10.38 14.30 19.68
C SER A 225 11.67 14.90 19.12
N GLY A 226 11.55 15.95 18.29
CA GLY A 226 12.67 16.53 17.54
C GLY A 226 13.21 15.60 16.44
N ALA A 227 12.52 14.50 16.13
CA ALA A 227 12.92 13.55 15.10
C ALA A 227 13.07 14.21 13.73
N THR A 228 12.25 15.22 13.44
CA THR A 228 12.31 15.98 12.18
C THR A 228 13.53 16.89 12.06
N ASN A 229 14.30 17.09 13.14
CA ASN A 229 15.57 17.82 13.10
C ASN A 229 16.77 16.92 12.73
N LEU A 230 16.55 15.62 12.59
CA LEU A 230 17.55 14.67 12.11
C LEU A 230 17.58 14.63 10.57
N ASP A 231 18.57 13.95 10.00
CA ASP A 231 18.64 13.75 8.56
C ASP A 231 17.62 12.71 8.09
N ARG A 232 17.12 12.86 6.87
CA ARG A 232 16.23 11.85 6.24
C ARG A 232 17.04 10.59 5.91
N TYR A 233 16.49 9.42 6.23
CA TYR A 233 17.08 8.14 5.88
C TYR A 233 16.56 7.65 4.53
N LEU A 234 17.30 7.99 3.48
CA LEU A 234 17.07 7.54 2.10
C LEU A 234 18.32 6.78 1.62
N ILE A 235 18.13 5.65 0.96
CA ILE A 235 19.21 4.99 0.20
C ILE A 235 19.21 5.64 -1.17
N PRO A 236 20.19 6.49 -1.52
CA PRO A 236 20.13 7.29 -2.74
C PRO A 236 20.23 6.42 -4.01
N PRO A 237 19.84 6.97 -5.19
CA PRO A 237 20.02 6.31 -6.48
C PRO A 237 21.50 6.31 -6.85
N VAL A 238 22.26 5.39 -6.26
CA VAL A 238 23.66 5.12 -6.53
C VAL A 238 23.86 3.63 -6.80
N THR A 239 24.84 3.28 -7.64
CA THR A 239 25.10 1.90 -8.01
C THR A 239 25.72 1.09 -6.86
N SER A 240 26.63 1.67 -6.09
CA SER A 240 27.18 1.05 -4.87
C SER A 240 26.39 1.53 -3.65
N LYS A 241 25.50 0.67 -3.16
CA LYS A 241 24.67 0.92 -1.98
C LYS A 241 25.25 0.28 -0.71
N ASP A 242 26.47 -0.23 -0.77
CA ASP A 242 27.09 -1.06 0.29
C ASP A 242 27.20 -0.30 1.64
N GLY A 243 27.48 1.01 1.59
CA GLY A 243 27.51 1.87 2.78
C GLY A 243 26.15 2.06 3.45
N TYR A 244 25.04 1.88 2.72
CA TYR A 244 23.68 2.06 3.22
C TYR A 244 23.05 0.76 3.73
N TYR A 245 23.50 -0.39 3.22
CA TYR A 245 23.06 -1.72 3.67
C TYR A 245 23.72 -2.19 4.98
N GLY A 246 24.59 -1.38 5.59
CA GLY A 246 25.18 -1.64 6.89
C GLY A 246 24.18 -1.61 8.06
N SER A 247 23.04 -0.92 7.91
CA SER A 247 22.07 -0.79 9.01
C SER A 247 21.37 -2.13 9.31
N TYR A 248 21.07 -2.37 10.59
CA TYR A 248 20.33 -3.59 11.00
C TYR A 248 18.95 -3.66 10.33
N LEU A 249 18.27 -2.51 10.20
CA LEU A 249 16.96 -2.44 9.56
C LEU A 249 17.03 -2.79 8.07
N ALA A 250 17.98 -2.24 7.32
CA ALA A 250 18.15 -2.58 5.91
C ALA A 250 18.35 -4.10 5.75
N ASN A 251 19.26 -4.70 6.52
CA ASN A 251 19.46 -6.15 6.50
C ASN A 251 18.19 -6.94 6.83
N THR A 252 17.40 -6.48 7.80
CA THR A 252 16.13 -7.11 8.19
C THR A 252 15.11 -7.02 7.05
N LEU A 253 14.97 -5.84 6.43
CA LEU A 253 14.08 -5.60 5.29
C LEU A 253 14.43 -6.51 4.11
N TRP A 254 15.69 -6.55 3.68
CA TRP A 254 16.14 -7.33 2.53
C TRP A 254 16.06 -8.85 2.79
N ARG A 255 16.37 -9.32 4.01
CA ARG A 255 16.18 -10.74 4.39
C ARG A 255 14.70 -11.13 4.39
N LYS A 256 13.84 -10.26 4.91
CA LYS A 256 12.40 -10.50 4.90
C LYS A 256 11.84 -10.49 3.49
N ALA A 257 12.24 -9.52 2.67
CA ALA A 257 11.87 -9.44 1.27
C ALA A 257 12.25 -10.72 0.53
N ARG A 258 13.45 -11.26 0.75
CA ARG A 258 13.86 -12.56 0.19
C ARG A 258 12.92 -13.70 0.58
N SER A 259 12.55 -13.80 1.85
CA SER A 259 11.61 -14.83 2.33
C SER A 259 10.24 -14.70 1.66
N LEU A 260 9.74 -13.47 1.53
CA LEU A 260 8.45 -13.18 0.91
C LEU A 260 8.48 -13.46 -0.60
N VAL A 261 9.55 -13.09 -1.29
CA VAL A 261 9.75 -13.38 -2.71
C VAL A 261 9.80 -14.89 -2.97
N ALA A 262 10.52 -15.64 -2.14
CA ALA A 262 10.62 -17.09 -2.28
C ALA A 262 9.29 -17.84 -2.02
N SER A 263 8.37 -17.22 -1.26
CA SER A 263 7.07 -17.82 -0.89
C SER A 263 5.86 -17.22 -1.62
N ALA A 264 6.07 -16.25 -2.51
CA ALA A 264 4.99 -15.56 -3.23
C ALA A 264 4.15 -16.54 -4.07
N SER A 265 2.83 -16.29 -4.15
CA SER A 265 1.92 -17.02 -5.06
C SER A 265 1.94 -16.46 -6.47
N ALA A 266 2.30 -15.19 -6.62
CA ALA A 266 2.47 -14.49 -7.88
C ALA A 266 3.34 -13.24 -7.68
N LEU A 267 3.94 -12.74 -8.76
CA LEU A 267 4.71 -11.49 -8.77
C LEU A 267 4.09 -10.51 -9.77
N THR A 268 3.83 -9.27 -9.35
CA THR A 268 3.42 -8.17 -10.25
C THR A 268 4.35 -6.98 -10.09
N LEU A 269 5.03 -6.56 -11.16
CA LEU A 269 5.79 -5.30 -11.18
C LEU A 269 4.88 -4.17 -11.67
N VAL A 270 4.76 -3.09 -10.90
CA VAL A 270 3.91 -1.94 -11.22
C VAL A 270 4.77 -0.68 -11.25
N GLY A 271 4.98 -0.14 -12.45
CA GLY A 271 5.79 1.07 -12.67
C GLY A 271 7.23 0.96 -12.19
N TYR A 272 7.78 -0.26 -12.10
CA TYR A 272 9.18 -0.52 -11.77
C TYR A 272 9.91 -1.00 -13.02
N SER A 273 10.84 -0.17 -13.52
CA SER A 273 11.58 -0.42 -14.76
C SER A 273 12.61 -1.55 -14.64
N LEU A 274 12.92 -2.00 -13.42
CA LEU A 274 13.98 -2.97 -13.12
C LEU A 274 15.31 -2.53 -13.76
N PRO A 275 15.85 -1.35 -13.39
CA PRO A 275 17.04 -0.82 -14.04
C PRO A 275 18.26 -1.73 -13.77
N PRO A 276 19.13 -1.97 -14.77
CA PRO A 276 20.31 -2.82 -14.63
C PRO A 276 21.24 -2.44 -13.47
N GLU A 277 21.26 -1.16 -13.11
CA GLU A 277 22.07 -0.56 -12.05
C GLU A 277 21.59 -0.99 -10.65
N ASP A 278 20.30 -1.33 -10.50
CA ASP A 278 19.73 -1.83 -9.24
C ASP A 278 19.95 -3.34 -9.09
N ARG A 279 21.23 -3.70 -8.97
CA ARG A 279 21.70 -5.09 -8.95
C ARG A 279 21.11 -5.89 -7.80
N VAL A 280 20.96 -5.29 -6.62
CA VAL A 280 20.45 -5.99 -5.43
C VAL A 280 18.97 -6.32 -5.59
N ALA A 281 18.16 -5.37 -6.06
CA ALA A 281 16.75 -5.62 -6.38
C ALA A 281 16.59 -6.68 -7.48
N SER A 282 17.41 -6.59 -8.53
CA SER A 282 17.41 -7.57 -9.62
C SER A 282 17.75 -8.99 -9.13
N GLN A 283 18.75 -9.14 -8.27
CA GLN A 283 19.10 -10.43 -7.67
C GLN A 283 18.03 -10.95 -6.72
N LEU A 284 17.34 -10.06 -5.99
CA LEU A 284 16.20 -10.43 -5.16
C LEU A 284 15.06 -10.97 -6.02
N ILE A 285 14.68 -10.26 -7.09
CA ILE A 285 13.59 -10.64 -8.00
C ILE A 285 13.90 -11.95 -8.73
N ALA A 286 15.16 -12.20 -9.08
CA ALA A 286 15.60 -13.46 -9.66
C ALA A 286 15.39 -14.69 -8.74
N GLN A 287 15.11 -14.51 -7.44
CA GLN A 287 14.79 -15.59 -6.50
C GLN A 287 13.33 -16.03 -6.59
N VAL A 288 12.50 -15.39 -7.41
CA VAL A 288 11.12 -15.83 -7.65
C VAL A 288 11.12 -17.25 -8.21
N ARG A 289 10.18 -18.07 -7.72
CA ARG A 289 10.00 -19.43 -8.21
C ARG A 289 9.55 -19.41 -9.68
N SER A 290 10.06 -20.35 -10.47
CA SER A 290 9.74 -20.41 -11.91
C SER A 290 8.31 -20.86 -12.22
N ASP A 291 7.56 -21.38 -11.25
CA ASP A 291 6.21 -21.92 -11.43
C ASP A 291 5.10 -20.91 -11.13
N ILE A 292 5.43 -19.71 -10.65
CA ILE A 292 4.43 -18.68 -10.36
C ILE A 292 4.30 -17.70 -11.52
N PRO A 293 3.09 -17.14 -11.74
CA PRO A 293 2.93 -16.12 -12.75
C PRO A 293 3.67 -14.82 -12.39
N VAL A 294 4.30 -14.22 -13.40
CA VAL A 294 4.96 -12.92 -13.32
C VAL A 294 4.28 -11.96 -14.30
N TRP A 295 3.80 -10.84 -13.77
CA TRP A 295 3.09 -9.81 -14.53
C TRP A 295 3.80 -8.46 -14.47
N VAL A 296 3.66 -7.71 -15.55
CA VAL A 296 4.14 -6.33 -15.67
C VAL A 296 2.97 -5.39 -15.94
N VAL A 297 2.91 -4.31 -15.18
CA VAL A 297 2.03 -3.17 -15.37
C VAL A 297 2.91 -1.94 -15.51
N ASP A 298 3.17 -1.54 -16.75
CA ASP A 298 4.06 -0.43 -17.05
C ASP A 298 3.60 0.32 -18.29
N ARG A 299 3.83 1.64 -18.34
CA ARG A 299 3.50 2.46 -19.52
C ARG A 299 4.16 1.91 -20.78
N ASP A 300 5.40 1.46 -20.65
CA ASP A 300 6.15 0.79 -21.72
C ASP A 300 6.83 -0.47 -21.18
N SER A 301 6.14 -1.59 -21.33
CA SER A 301 6.67 -2.90 -20.94
C SER A 301 7.83 -3.36 -21.83
N GLY A 302 7.97 -2.79 -23.03
CA GLY A 302 8.88 -3.22 -24.09
C GLY A 302 8.69 -4.67 -24.55
N SER A 303 9.80 -5.31 -24.93
CA SER A 303 9.82 -6.71 -25.40
C SER A 303 10.94 -7.49 -24.74
N THR A 304 10.97 -8.81 -24.92
CA THR A 304 12.04 -9.67 -24.39
C THR A 304 13.37 -9.49 -25.12
N SER A 305 13.36 -8.93 -26.33
CA SER A 305 14.56 -8.66 -27.12
C SER A 305 14.32 -7.46 -28.07
N PRO A 306 15.08 -6.35 -27.94
CA PRO A 306 16.24 -6.16 -27.07
C PRO A 306 15.86 -5.88 -25.60
N PRO A 307 16.75 -6.17 -24.64
CA PRO A 307 16.47 -5.99 -23.22
C PRO A 307 16.69 -4.54 -22.77
N THR A 308 15.83 -3.65 -23.26
CA THR A 308 15.88 -2.21 -22.94
C THR A 308 14.79 -1.77 -21.96
N HIS A 309 13.79 -2.63 -21.72
CA HIS A 309 12.67 -2.38 -20.82
C HIS A 309 12.45 -3.55 -19.86
N VAL A 310 11.51 -3.39 -18.94
CA VAL A 310 11.23 -4.33 -17.85
C VAL A 310 11.06 -5.79 -18.29
N LEU A 311 10.36 -6.08 -19.39
CA LEU A 311 10.20 -7.48 -19.87
C LEU A 311 11.54 -8.10 -20.29
N GLY A 312 12.38 -7.32 -20.97
CA GLY A 312 13.70 -7.76 -21.37
C GLY A 312 14.67 -7.87 -20.20
N ASN A 313 14.56 -6.97 -19.21
CA ASN A 313 15.33 -7.07 -17.97
C ASN A 313 14.95 -8.32 -17.17
N LEU A 314 13.66 -8.65 -17.07
CA LEU A 314 13.18 -9.90 -16.48
C LEU A 314 13.67 -11.13 -17.26
N ALA A 315 13.65 -11.09 -18.59
CA ALA A 315 14.17 -12.17 -19.44
C ALA A 315 15.68 -12.41 -19.21
N ARG A 316 16.47 -11.35 -19.00
CA ARG A 316 17.90 -11.46 -18.64
C ARG A 316 18.13 -12.14 -17.28
N LEU A 317 17.16 -12.05 -16.38
CA LEU A 317 17.17 -12.76 -15.10
C LEU A 317 16.65 -14.20 -15.21
N GLY A 318 16.27 -14.66 -16.41
CA GLY A 318 15.71 -16.00 -16.63
C GLY A 318 14.24 -16.12 -16.24
N LEU A 319 13.52 -15.00 -16.08
CA LEU A 319 12.10 -14.99 -15.71
C LEU A 319 11.22 -14.83 -16.96
N THR A 320 10.16 -15.63 -17.04
CA THR A 320 9.12 -15.48 -18.05
C THR A 320 8.01 -14.62 -17.48
N ALA A 321 7.79 -13.45 -18.07
CA ALA A 321 6.78 -12.50 -17.63
C ALA A 321 5.84 -12.13 -18.78
N SER A 322 4.63 -11.71 -18.42
CA SER A 322 3.61 -11.23 -19.36
C SER A 322 3.15 -9.82 -18.98
N THR A 323 2.78 -9.02 -19.96
CA THR A 323 2.16 -7.72 -19.71
C THR A 323 0.71 -7.93 -19.26
N ALA A 324 0.39 -7.44 -18.05
CA ALA A 324 -0.99 -7.41 -17.56
C ALA A 324 -1.73 -6.16 -18.05
N ALA A 325 -1.05 -5.02 -18.14
CA ALA A 325 -1.58 -3.79 -18.74
C ALA A 325 -0.43 -2.87 -19.20
N SER A 326 -0.67 -2.05 -20.21
CA SER A 326 0.34 -1.12 -20.76
C SER A 326 -0.27 0.19 -21.26
N GLY A 327 0.57 1.20 -21.52
CA GLY A 327 0.12 2.53 -21.93
C GLY A 327 -0.17 3.48 -20.75
N PRO A 328 -0.66 4.70 -21.04
CA PRO A 328 -0.80 5.76 -20.03
C PRO A 328 -1.72 5.42 -18.85
N GLU A 329 -2.76 4.63 -19.11
CA GLU A 329 -3.79 4.22 -18.14
C GLU A 329 -3.59 2.77 -17.62
N CYS A 330 -2.37 2.23 -17.76
CA CYS A 330 -2.09 0.83 -17.42
C CYS A 330 -2.43 0.44 -15.98
N VAL A 331 -2.20 1.34 -15.00
CA VAL A 331 -2.51 1.06 -13.59
C VAL A 331 -4.04 1.08 -13.34
N PRO A 332 -4.80 2.11 -13.76
CA PRO A 332 -6.27 2.05 -13.74
C PRO A 332 -6.86 0.81 -14.42
N GLU A 333 -6.38 0.46 -15.63
CA GLU A 333 -6.85 -0.72 -16.37
C GLU A 333 -6.56 -2.03 -15.62
N PHE A 334 -5.36 -2.14 -15.06
CA PHE A 334 -4.98 -3.28 -14.21
C PHE A 334 -5.90 -3.42 -12.99
N VAL A 335 -6.22 -2.32 -12.32
CA VAL A 335 -7.13 -2.31 -11.17
C VAL A 335 -8.55 -2.71 -11.58
N ALA A 336 -9.03 -2.20 -12.72
CA ALA A 336 -10.33 -2.57 -13.25
C ALA A 336 -10.40 -4.07 -13.57
N GLY A 337 -9.35 -4.64 -14.18
CA GLY A 337 -9.23 -6.08 -14.43
C GLY A 337 -9.22 -6.90 -13.13
N LYS A 338 -8.51 -6.43 -12.10
CA LYS A 338 -8.51 -7.04 -10.76
C LYS A 338 -9.89 -7.01 -10.10
N LEU A 339 -10.64 -5.92 -10.22
CA LEU A 339 -12.02 -5.82 -9.72
C LEU A 339 -12.95 -6.79 -10.45
N ALA A 340 -12.88 -6.86 -11.78
CA ALA A 340 -13.66 -7.81 -12.56
C ALA A 340 -13.38 -9.27 -12.13
N ALA A 341 -12.10 -9.62 -11.97
CA ALA A 341 -11.72 -10.93 -11.45
C ALA A 341 -12.25 -11.18 -10.03
N ALA A 342 -12.25 -10.17 -9.15
CA ALA A 342 -12.82 -10.28 -7.81
C ALA A 342 -14.34 -10.54 -7.85
N PHE A 343 -15.07 -9.98 -8.81
CA PHE A 343 -16.51 -10.23 -8.98
C PHE A 343 -16.78 -11.67 -9.43
N GLU A 344 -15.97 -12.18 -10.35
CA GLU A 344 -16.07 -13.58 -10.82
C GLU A 344 -15.70 -14.60 -9.74
N GLU A 345 -14.77 -14.26 -8.85
CA GLU A 345 -14.31 -15.14 -7.77
C GLU A 345 -15.16 -15.06 -6.50
N LEU A 346 -15.89 -13.95 -6.29
CA LEU A 346 -16.76 -13.77 -5.13
C LEU A 346 -17.74 -14.95 -4.89
N PRO A 347 -18.53 -15.44 -5.88
CA PRO A 347 -19.40 -16.60 -5.68
C PRO A 347 -18.65 -17.92 -5.46
N LYS A 348 -17.36 -17.99 -5.79
CA LYS A 348 -16.49 -19.17 -5.64
C LYS A 348 -15.68 -19.14 -4.34
N ALA A 349 -15.82 -18.08 -3.54
CA ALA A 349 -15.04 -17.90 -2.33
C ALA A 349 -15.19 -19.10 -1.39
N SER A 350 -14.05 -19.64 -0.94
CA SER A 350 -14.03 -20.77 0.00
C SER A 350 -14.73 -20.46 1.33
N ALA A 351 -14.94 -19.18 1.64
CA ALA A 351 -15.70 -18.71 2.80
C ALA A 351 -17.15 -19.23 2.81
N PHE A 352 -17.76 -19.54 1.65
CA PHE A 352 -19.07 -20.19 1.60
C PHE A 352 -19.04 -21.66 2.06
N GLY A 353 -17.86 -22.30 2.03
CA GLY A 353 -17.70 -23.72 2.35
C GLY A 353 -18.03 -24.04 3.80
N GLY A 354 -19.12 -24.79 4.02
CA GLY A 354 -19.53 -25.25 5.35
C GLY A 354 -20.20 -24.19 6.22
N VAL A 355 -20.50 -23.01 5.68
CA VAL A 355 -21.28 -21.97 6.35
C VAL A 355 -22.78 -22.25 6.16
N ASN A 356 -23.58 -21.97 7.18
CA ASN A 356 -25.04 -22.10 7.06
C ASN A 356 -25.58 -21.14 5.96
N ALA A 357 -26.47 -21.64 5.09
CA ALA A 357 -27.14 -20.84 4.04
C ALA A 357 -27.83 -19.57 4.59
N THR A 358 -28.28 -19.62 5.85
CA THR A 358 -28.90 -18.50 6.56
C THR A 358 -27.92 -17.64 7.36
N ALA A 359 -26.61 -17.85 7.26
CA ALA A 359 -25.63 -16.99 7.91
C ALA A 359 -25.75 -15.55 7.40
N ASP A 360 -25.64 -14.59 8.31
CA ASP A 360 -25.71 -13.17 7.96
C ASP A 360 -24.44 -12.74 7.20
N VAL A 361 -24.63 -11.91 6.18
CA VAL A 361 -23.54 -11.20 5.52
C VAL A 361 -23.41 -9.83 6.15
N VAL A 362 -22.22 -9.54 6.65
CA VAL A 362 -21.88 -8.26 7.30
C VAL A 362 -20.78 -7.55 6.54
N VAL A 363 -20.71 -6.23 6.68
CA VAL A 363 -19.57 -5.41 6.24
C VAL A 363 -18.99 -4.66 7.44
N ALA A 364 -17.68 -4.64 7.55
CA ALA A 364 -16.97 -3.86 8.55
C ALA A 364 -16.66 -2.47 7.99
N ILE A 365 -17.18 -1.42 8.62
CA ILE A 365 -17.04 -0.03 8.16
C ILE A 365 -16.59 0.86 9.31
N SER A 366 -15.68 1.77 9.01
CA SER A 366 -15.20 2.79 9.95
C SER A 366 -15.78 4.16 9.63
N LYS A 367 -16.08 4.94 10.67
CA LYS A 367 -16.40 6.37 10.59
C LYS A 367 -15.16 7.25 10.34
N GLY A 368 -14.00 6.65 10.07
CA GLY A 368 -12.72 7.32 9.86
C GLY A 368 -11.86 7.32 11.13
N TRP A 369 -10.76 8.07 11.08
CA TRP A 369 -9.72 8.10 12.12
C TRP A 369 -10.24 8.36 13.55
N SER A 370 -11.20 9.28 13.70
CA SER A 370 -11.76 9.68 14.99
C SER A 370 -12.98 8.83 15.41
N GLY A 371 -13.40 7.88 14.58
CA GLY A 371 -14.64 7.15 14.75
C GLY A 371 -14.44 5.70 15.19
N SER A 372 -15.41 5.14 15.91
CA SER A 372 -15.49 3.70 16.11
C SER A 372 -15.84 3.01 14.79
N GLY A 373 -15.20 1.87 14.54
CA GLY A 373 -15.66 0.92 13.54
C GLY A 373 -16.91 0.20 14.01
N SER A 374 -17.76 -0.25 13.08
CA SER A 374 -18.92 -1.07 13.39
C SER A 374 -19.17 -2.09 12.29
N LEU A 375 -19.81 -3.19 12.67
CA LEU A 375 -20.38 -4.14 11.72
C LEU A 375 -21.73 -3.61 11.24
N TYR A 376 -22.04 -3.88 9.98
CA TYR A 376 -23.32 -3.55 9.37
C TYR A 376 -23.87 -4.79 8.67
N VAL A 377 -25.14 -5.10 8.88
CA VAL A 377 -25.86 -6.04 8.01
C VAL A 377 -26.33 -5.30 6.76
N LEU A 378 -26.46 -6.02 5.66
CA LEU A 378 -26.95 -5.45 4.40
C LEU A 378 -28.41 -5.81 4.18
N ALA A 379 -29.22 -4.83 3.76
CA ALA A 379 -30.62 -5.05 3.38
C ALA A 379 -30.96 -4.36 2.07
N TRP A 380 -31.83 -4.98 1.27
CA TRP A 380 -32.32 -4.42 0.03
C TRP A 380 -33.24 -3.22 0.29
N ASN A 381 -33.05 -2.14 -0.45
CA ASN A 381 -33.96 -1.01 -0.51
C ASN A 381 -34.73 -1.04 -1.83
N THR A 382 -36.01 -1.38 -1.77
CA THR A 382 -36.89 -1.44 -2.93
C THR A 382 -37.08 -0.08 -3.60
N GLY A 383 -37.08 1.02 -2.83
CA GLY A 383 -37.28 2.37 -3.37
C GLY A 383 -36.06 2.90 -4.14
N GLU A 384 -34.86 2.49 -3.72
CA GLU A 384 -33.60 2.95 -4.33
C GLU A 384 -32.95 1.92 -5.25
N HIS A 385 -33.48 0.70 -5.29
CA HIS A 385 -32.93 -0.44 -6.03
C HIS A 385 -31.46 -0.73 -5.70
N CYS A 386 -31.09 -0.60 -4.42
CA CYS A 386 -29.73 -0.89 -3.94
C CYS A 386 -29.73 -1.53 -2.56
N PHE A 387 -28.61 -2.15 -2.18
CA PHE A 387 -28.40 -2.61 -0.80
C PHE A 387 -27.93 -1.45 0.09
N GLU A 388 -28.43 -1.40 1.32
CA GLU A 388 -28.09 -0.44 2.35
C GLU A 388 -27.44 -1.14 3.54
N ALA A 389 -26.45 -0.49 4.13
CA ALA A 389 -25.79 -0.97 5.35
C ALA A 389 -26.50 -0.44 6.59
N HIS A 390 -26.95 -1.34 7.46
CA HIS A 390 -27.61 -1.02 8.72
C HIS A 390 -26.73 -1.41 9.90
N GLY A 391 -26.42 -0.41 10.73
CA GLY A 391 -25.44 -0.53 11.81
C GLY A 391 -25.96 -1.36 12.97
N LEU A 392 -25.00 -1.99 13.65
CA LEU A 392 -25.23 -2.78 14.86
C LEU A 392 -24.67 -2.04 16.05
N ASP A 393 -25.50 -1.76 17.06
CA ASP A 393 -24.98 -1.33 18.35
C ASP A 393 -24.44 -2.55 19.10
N SER A 394 -23.12 -2.56 19.29
CA SER A 394 -22.38 -3.66 19.94
C SER A 394 -22.91 -4.01 21.32
N ASN A 395 -23.57 -3.08 22.01
CA ASN A 395 -24.14 -3.35 23.34
C ASN A 395 -25.36 -4.28 23.28
N PHE A 396 -26.10 -4.29 22.17
CA PHE A 396 -27.33 -5.09 22.02
C PHE A 396 -27.04 -6.54 21.59
N ILE A 397 -25.84 -6.81 21.08
CA ILE A 397 -25.48 -8.14 20.56
C ILE A 397 -25.02 -9.06 21.70
N ARG A 398 -24.33 -8.50 22.70
CA ARG A 398 -23.80 -9.26 23.83
C ARG A 398 -24.91 -9.99 24.57
N GLY A 399 -24.93 -11.31 24.41
CA GLY A 399 -25.90 -12.21 25.05
C GLY A 399 -27.20 -12.42 24.26
N SER A 400 -27.33 -11.87 23.06
CA SER A 400 -28.45 -12.17 22.17
C SER A 400 -28.30 -13.57 21.55
N SER A 401 -29.39 -14.34 21.58
CA SER A 401 -29.53 -15.59 20.83
C SER A 401 -30.21 -15.41 19.47
N ALA A 402 -30.57 -14.17 19.11
CA ALA A 402 -31.12 -13.84 17.80
C ALA A 402 -29.99 -13.50 16.79
N PRO A 403 -30.13 -13.91 15.51
CA PRO A 403 -29.24 -13.48 14.43
C PRO A 403 -29.09 -11.95 14.35
N TYR A 404 -27.98 -11.49 13.80
CA TYR A 404 -27.65 -10.06 13.73
C TYR A 404 -28.71 -9.25 12.99
N ARG A 405 -29.23 -9.79 11.88
CA ARG A 405 -30.32 -9.15 11.13
C ARG A 405 -31.61 -8.97 11.94
N GLU A 406 -31.93 -9.89 12.84
CA GLU A 406 -33.14 -9.82 13.67
C GLU A 406 -33.01 -8.74 14.74
N VAL A 407 -31.83 -8.64 15.38
CA VAL A 407 -31.52 -7.55 16.32
C VAL A 407 -31.67 -6.20 15.63
N VAL A 408 -31.09 -6.06 14.43
CA VAL A 408 -31.17 -4.83 13.63
C VAL A 408 -32.61 -4.52 13.24
N MET A 409 -33.35 -5.50 12.73
CA MET A 409 -34.76 -5.31 12.36
C MET A 409 -35.62 -4.90 13.56
N SER A 410 -35.39 -5.48 14.74
CA SER A 410 -36.13 -5.12 15.96
C SER A 410 -35.90 -3.68 16.43
N SER A 411 -34.76 -3.09 16.04
CA SER A 411 -34.44 -1.68 16.33
C SER A 411 -35.07 -0.70 15.33
N MET A 412 -35.58 -1.19 14.19
CA MET A 412 -36.20 -0.38 13.15
C MET A 412 -37.69 -0.11 13.45
N PRO A 413 -38.27 1.00 12.92
CA PRO A 413 -39.71 1.20 12.98
C PRO A 413 -40.45 0.01 12.33
N PRO A 414 -41.57 -0.47 12.93
CA PRO A 414 -42.32 -1.60 12.40
C PRO A 414 -42.71 -1.41 10.92
N GLY A 415 -42.51 -2.45 10.12
CA GLY A 415 -42.85 -2.45 8.68
C GLY A 415 -41.81 -1.81 7.76
N THR A 416 -40.68 -1.31 8.29
CA THR A 416 -39.63 -0.68 7.46
C THR A 416 -38.89 -1.69 6.58
N LYS A 417 -38.56 -2.87 7.12
CA LYS A 417 -37.88 -3.98 6.43
C LYS A 417 -38.47 -5.31 6.90
N ARG A 418 -38.39 -6.32 6.05
CA ARG A 418 -38.72 -7.73 6.35
C ARG A 418 -37.45 -8.55 6.43
N LEU A 419 -37.51 -9.73 7.06
CA LEU A 419 -36.34 -10.62 7.18
C LEU A 419 -35.80 -11.03 5.81
N GLU A 420 -36.68 -11.26 4.83
CA GLU A 420 -36.26 -11.57 3.45
C GLU A 420 -35.53 -10.42 2.74
N ASP A 421 -35.60 -9.18 3.26
CA ASP A 421 -34.91 -8.04 2.69
C ASP A 421 -33.42 -8.02 3.08
N PHE A 422 -32.99 -8.76 4.10
CA PHE A 422 -31.58 -8.85 4.50
C PHE A 422 -30.77 -9.81 3.64
N VAL A 423 -29.45 -9.61 3.60
CA VAL A 423 -28.52 -10.43 2.82
C VAL A 423 -27.97 -11.57 3.68
N THR A 424 -28.28 -12.79 3.26
CA THR A 424 -27.71 -14.02 3.81
C THR A 424 -26.68 -14.61 2.85
N ALA A 425 -25.92 -15.61 3.30
CA ALA A 425 -24.98 -16.35 2.46
C ALA A 425 -25.63 -16.86 1.16
N GLU A 426 -26.82 -17.49 1.25
CA GLU A 426 -27.55 -17.99 0.08
C GLU A 426 -27.95 -16.85 -0.87
N ARG A 427 -28.43 -15.73 -0.33
CA ARG A 427 -28.89 -14.60 -1.14
C ARG A 427 -27.73 -13.92 -1.85
N LEU A 428 -26.59 -13.74 -1.17
CA LEU A 428 -25.38 -13.20 -1.77
C LEU A 428 -24.92 -14.11 -2.91
N MET A 429 -24.80 -15.42 -2.66
CA MET A 429 -24.40 -16.40 -3.69
C MET A 429 -25.33 -16.38 -4.90
N ARG A 430 -26.65 -16.30 -4.70
CA ARG A 430 -27.62 -16.21 -5.80
C ARG A 430 -27.47 -14.90 -6.60
N HIS A 431 -27.18 -13.80 -5.93
CA HIS A 431 -27.02 -12.50 -6.57
C HIS A 431 -25.73 -12.43 -7.40
N THR A 432 -24.64 -13.04 -6.91
CA THR A 432 -23.32 -12.99 -7.56
C THR A 432 -23.05 -14.16 -8.49
N ALA A 433 -23.96 -15.15 -8.60
CA ALA A 433 -23.79 -16.33 -9.45
C ALA A 433 -23.54 -16.01 -10.93
N GLY A 434 -24.03 -14.86 -11.43
CA GLY A 434 -23.81 -14.40 -12.80
C GLY A 434 -22.49 -13.65 -13.03
N GLY A 435 -21.65 -13.48 -12.01
CA GLY A 435 -20.47 -12.61 -12.06
C GLY A 435 -20.80 -11.12 -11.94
N GLU A 436 -22.07 -10.77 -11.68
CA GLU A 436 -22.51 -9.39 -11.48
C GLU A 436 -21.92 -8.82 -10.17
N PRO A 437 -21.49 -7.54 -10.17
CA PRO A 437 -20.94 -6.91 -8.98
C PRO A 437 -22.02 -6.76 -7.91
N PHE A 438 -21.68 -7.17 -6.69
CA PHE A 438 -22.54 -6.93 -5.53
C PHE A 438 -22.30 -5.51 -4.99
N VAL A 439 -23.23 -4.58 -5.26
CA VAL A 439 -23.07 -3.14 -4.95
C VAL A 439 -24.00 -2.72 -3.81
N PHE A 440 -23.50 -1.90 -2.87
CA PHE A 440 -24.26 -1.36 -1.75
C PHE A 440 -23.89 0.10 -1.45
N LYS A 441 -24.76 0.83 -0.74
CA LYS A 441 -24.50 2.20 -0.29
C LYS A 441 -23.69 2.20 1.00
N HIS A 442 -22.58 2.94 1.00
CA HIS A 442 -21.76 3.16 2.17
C HIS A 442 -22.52 4.02 3.21
N PRO A 443 -22.65 3.58 4.47
CA PRO A 443 -23.58 4.15 5.45
C PRO A 443 -23.22 5.56 5.90
N HIS A 444 -21.98 6.00 5.69
CA HIS A 444 -21.51 7.33 6.11
C HIS A 444 -21.38 8.33 4.97
N SER A 445 -21.09 7.86 3.76
CA SER A 445 -20.82 8.74 2.62
C SER A 445 -21.95 8.74 1.59
N GLY A 446 -22.86 7.75 1.64
CA GLY A 446 -23.90 7.55 0.64
C GLY A 446 -23.39 7.09 -0.73
N ARG A 447 -22.07 7.02 -0.93
CA ARG A 447 -21.43 6.57 -2.17
C ARG A 447 -21.55 5.06 -2.32
N LEU A 448 -21.44 4.57 -3.55
CA LEU A 448 -21.50 3.15 -3.83
C LEU A 448 -20.18 2.47 -3.46
N ALA A 449 -20.31 1.30 -2.85
CA ALA A 449 -19.26 0.34 -2.58
C ALA A 449 -19.59 -0.99 -3.24
N VAL A 450 -18.57 -1.78 -3.54
CA VAL A 450 -18.71 -3.07 -4.21
C VAL A 450 -18.02 -4.17 -3.41
N GLY A 451 -18.63 -5.35 -3.35
CA GLY A 451 -18.04 -6.55 -2.75
C GLY A 451 -16.88 -7.09 -3.60
N ILE A 452 -15.73 -7.32 -2.97
CA ILE A 452 -14.50 -7.79 -3.65
C ILE A 452 -13.89 -9.06 -3.01
N GLY A 453 -14.52 -9.59 -1.97
CA GLY A 453 -14.05 -10.80 -1.30
C GLY A 453 -14.90 -11.14 -0.09
N LEU A 454 -14.70 -12.34 0.46
CA LEU A 454 -15.42 -12.83 1.63
C LEU A 454 -14.47 -13.50 2.61
N GLU A 455 -14.69 -13.23 3.90
CA GLU A 455 -13.99 -13.90 4.99
C GLU A 455 -15.03 -14.52 5.93
N ARG A 456 -14.80 -15.77 6.34
CA ARG A 456 -15.62 -16.41 7.38
C ARG A 456 -15.21 -15.84 8.73
N LEU A 457 -16.19 -15.35 9.48
CA LEU A 457 -15.99 -14.73 10.78
C LEU A 457 -16.85 -15.47 11.81
N VAL A 458 -16.31 -15.67 13.01
CA VAL A 458 -17.09 -16.11 14.16
C VAL A 458 -17.05 -15.00 15.19
N VAL A 459 -18.20 -14.40 15.47
CA VAL A 459 -18.34 -13.33 16.47
C VAL A 459 -19.29 -13.79 17.56
N GLU A 460 -18.79 -13.85 18.80
CA GLU A 460 -19.61 -14.23 19.97
C GLU A 460 -20.40 -15.54 19.76
N GLY A 461 -19.82 -16.51 19.03
CA GLY A 461 -20.44 -17.81 18.72
C GLY A 461 -21.31 -17.83 17.45
N TRP A 462 -21.55 -16.68 16.82
CA TRP A 462 -22.26 -16.57 15.55
C TRP A 462 -21.33 -16.72 14.38
N GLU A 463 -21.69 -17.61 13.46
CA GLU A 463 -21.04 -17.74 12.18
C GLU A 463 -21.59 -16.69 11.19
N LEU A 464 -20.69 -15.84 10.70
CA LEU A 464 -20.98 -14.73 9.80
C LEU A 464 -20.07 -14.81 8.56
N LEU A 465 -20.51 -14.15 7.49
CA LEU A 465 -19.67 -13.84 6.34
C LEU A 465 -19.36 -12.35 6.32
N GLU A 466 -18.09 -11.99 6.50
CA GLU A 466 -17.63 -10.61 6.32
C GLU A 466 -17.32 -10.35 4.85
N LEU A 467 -18.13 -9.51 4.20
CA LEU A 467 -17.91 -9.04 2.85
C LEU A 467 -16.84 -7.94 2.86
N LYS A 468 -15.69 -8.24 2.24
CA LYS A 468 -14.66 -7.24 1.93
C LYS A 468 -15.15 -6.39 0.77
N TRP A 469 -14.86 -5.09 0.82
CA TRP A 469 -15.45 -4.13 -0.11
C TRP A 469 -14.44 -3.08 -0.58
N ALA A 470 -14.72 -2.47 -1.73
CA ALA A 470 -13.98 -1.35 -2.30
C ALA A 470 -14.92 -0.19 -2.68
N PRO A 471 -14.44 1.06 -2.70
CA PRO A 471 -15.19 2.17 -3.29
C PRO A 471 -15.50 1.94 -4.78
N TYR A 472 -16.71 2.26 -5.22
CA TYR A 472 -17.16 2.01 -6.60
C TYR A 472 -17.46 3.28 -7.41
N SER A 473 -17.97 4.35 -6.76
CA SER A 473 -18.30 5.64 -7.38
C SER A 473 -17.82 6.83 -6.55
#